data_AF-A0AA41MR10-F1
#
_entry.id   AF-A0AA41MR10-F1
#
_cell.length_a   1.000
_cell.length_b   1.000
_cell.length_c   1.000
_cell.angle_alpha   90.00
_cell.angle_beta   90.00
_cell.angle_gamma   90.00
#
_symmetry.space_group_name_H-M   'P 1'
#
loop_
_entity.id
_entity.type
_entity.pdbx_description
1 polymer ?
#
loop_
_entity_poly.entity_id
_entity_poly.type
_entity_poly.pdbx_seq_one_letter_code
_entity_poly.pdbx_strand_id
1 'polypeptide(L)'
;MLMGVYPLQVPEEEDAHRPTLAIIGLIQPLGASMSTAELQGRWATQVFIGLKKLPSQSEMMANITKTQEEMAKRYMDSQHHTIQGDYIDSMEEIADLVGVRPNLLSLAFTDPKLALQLYLGPCTPVQFHLQVPGKWDGARKTTLTTDDCIRKPMKTGVIEKSNSIASTKTMSRFMLAVIFFAVIMAYF
;
A
#
# COMPACT_ATOMS: atom_id res chain seq x y z
N MET A 1 -10.88 6.23 4.26
CA MET A 1 -10.34 7.60 4.05
C MET A 1 -10.88 8.13 2.73
N LEU A 2 -12.16 8.42 2.71
CA LEU A 2 -12.88 8.57 1.45
C LEU A 2 -13.15 10.01 1.04
N MET A 3 -12.71 10.99 1.84
CA MET A 3 -12.78 12.42 1.47
C MET A 3 -11.96 12.77 0.22
N GLY A 4 -10.88 12.05 -0.08
CA GLY A 4 -10.06 12.28 -1.28
C GLY A 4 -10.40 11.35 -2.46
N VAL A 5 -11.31 10.40 -2.29
CA VAL A 5 -11.62 9.36 -3.30
C VAL A 5 -13.06 9.50 -3.80
N TYR A 6 -13.96 9.95 -2.93
CA TYR A 6 -15.21 10.53 -3.39
C TYR A 6 -14.97 11.99 -3.77
N PRO A 7 -15.62 12.47 -4.83
CA PRO A 7 -15.61 13.89 -5.13
C PRO A 7 -16.13 14.65 -3.91
N LEU A 8 -15.23 15.35 -3.21
CA LEU A 8 -15.60 16.47 -2.37
C LEU A 8 -16.34 17.45 -3.29
N GLN A 9 -17.63 17.64 -3.02
CA GLN A 9 -18.64 18.36 -3.81
C GLN A 9 -19.31 17.52 -4.91
N VAL A 10 -20.15 16.57 -4.49
CA VAL A 10 -21.47 16.44 -5.14
C VAL A 10 -22.38 17.39 -4.36
N PRO A 11 -22.89 18.48 -4.98
CA PRO A 11 -23.83 19.37 -4.29
C PRO A 11 -25.03 18.57 -3.78
N GLU A 12 -25.58 18.96 -2.64
CA GLU A 12 -26.77 18.39 -1.96
C GLU A 12 -28.07 18.42 -2.81
N GLU A 13 -27.99 18.71 -4.10
CA GLU A 13 -29.15 18.87 -4.97
C GLU A 13 -29.58 17.53 -5.56
N GLU A 14 -30.87 17.25 -5.40
CA GLU A 14 -31.60 16.01 -5.68
C GLU A 14 -31.75 15.69 -7.19
N ASP A 15 -30.79 16.09 -8.02
CA ASP A 15 -30.77 15.85 -9.46
C ASP A 15 -29.56 15.01 -9.84
N ALA A 16 -29.82 13.80 -10.36
CA ALA A 16 -28.87 12.77 -10.80
C ALA A 16 -27.84 13.26 -11.86
N HIS A 17 -26.92 14.12 -11.44
CA HIS A 17 -25.83 14.63 -12.25
C HIS A 17 -24.76 13.54 -12.39
N ARG A 18 -24.31 13.33 -13.63
CA ARG A 18 -23.23 12.38 -13.93
C ARG A 18 -21.98 12.77 -13.13
N PRO A 19 -21.26 11.82 -12.50
CA PRO A 19 -20.02 12.11 -11.80
C PRO A 19 -18.96 12.55 -12.82
N THR A 20 -18.78 13.86 -12.96
CA THR A 20 -17.95 14.48 -14.00
C THR A 20 -16.77 15.27 -13.43
N LEU A 21 -16.74 15.44 -12.10
CA LEU A 21 -15.68 16.12 -11.37
C LEU A 21 -15.03 15.14 -10.40
N ALA A 22 -13.70 15.19 -10.30
CA ALA A 22 -12.92 14.47 -9.30
C ALA A 22 -11.74 15.36 -8.88
N ILE A 23 -11.45 15.38 -7.58
CA ILE A 23 -10.30 16.09 -7.01
C ILE A 23 -9.21 15.05 -6.74
N ILE A 24 -8.04 15.24 -7.34
CA ILE A 24 -6.91 14.31 -7.26
C ILE A 24 -5.80 14.93 -6.41
N GLY A 25 -5.20 14.15 -5.53
CA GLY A 25 -4.08 14.56 -4.68
C GLY A 25 -4.46 15.36 -3.45
N LEU A 26 -5.76 15.50 -3.15
CA LEU A 26 -6.25 16.13 -1.91
C LEU A 26 -6.23 15.12 -0.74
N ILE A 27 -5.02 14.66 -0.42
CA ILE A 27 -4.75 13.73 0.68
C ILE A 27 -3.31 13.94 1.16
N GLN A 28 -3.10 13.90 2.46
CA GLN A 28 -1.77 14.00 3.07
C GLN A 28 -1.45 12.68 3.77
N PRO A 29 -1.05 11.65 3.02
CA PRO A 29 -0.70 10.37 3.62
C PRO A 29 0.66 10.45 4.31
N LEU A 30 0.88 9.57 5.29
CA LEU A 30 2.22 9.25 5.80
C LEU A 30 3.00 8.40 4.78
N GLY A 31 3.24 8.96 3.59
CA GLY A 31 3.83 8.26 2.46
C GLY A 31 3.94 9.14 1.21
N ALA A 32 4.15 8.52 0.06
CA ALA A 32 4.27 9.24 -1.21
C ALA A 32 2.89 9.68 -1.72
N SER A 33 2.64 10.98 -1.82
CA SER A 33 1.39 11.52 -2.36
C SER A 33 1.22 11.25 -3.87
N MET A 34 2.33 11.18 -4.61
CA MET A 34 2.33 10.97 -6.06
C MET A 34 1.72 9.63 -6.46
N SER A 35 1.98 8.56 -5.69
CA SER A 35 1.38 7.24 -5.95
C SER A 35 -0.10 7.20 -5.62
N THR A 36 -0.53 7.93 -4.59
CA THR A 36 -1.95 8.06 -4.27
C THR A 36 -2.70 8.82 -5.35
N ALA A 37 -2.15 9.93 -5.85
CA ALA A 37 -2.72 10.69 -6.96
C ALA A 37 -2.85 9.86 -8.25
N GLU A 38 -1.90 8.98 -8.54
CA GLU A 38 -1.96 8.07 -9.69
C GLU A 38 -3.13 7.09 -9.59
N LEU A 39 -3.32 6.42 -8.43
CA LEU A 39 -4.46 5.53 -8.22
C LEU A 39 -5.80 6.28 -8.21
N GLN A 40 -5.86 7.47 -7.62
CA GLN A 40 -7.04 8.35 -7.69
C GLN A 40 -7.40 8.69 -9.14
N GLY A 41 -6.41 9.00 -9.97
CA GLY A 41 -6.61 9.25 -11.41
C GLY A 41 -7.16 8.03 -12.14
N ARG A 42 -6.64 6.83 -11.86
CA ARG A 42 -7.16 5.58 -12.45
C ARG A 42 -8.60 5.30 -12.04
N TRP A 43 -8.92 5.49 -10.77
CA TRP A 43 -10.30 5.35 -10.30
C TRP A 43 -11.24 6.36 -10.96
N ALA A 44 -10.89 7.66 -10.93
CA ALA A 44 -11.69 8.73 -11.49
C ALA A 44 -11.95 8.52 -13.00
N THR A 45 -10.92 8.17 -13.76
CA THR A 45 -11.08 7.88 -15.19
C THR A 45 -12.02 6.70 -15.44
N GLN A 46 -11.92 5.61 -14.67
CA GLN A 46 -12.85 4.47 -14.76
C GLN A 46 -14.30 4.85 -14.46
N VAL A 47 -14.52 5.76 -13.52
CA VAL A 47 -15.86 6.30 -13.21
C VAL A 47 -16.37 7.18 -14.35
N PHE A 48 -15.53 8.07 -14.88
CA PHE A 48 -15.91 8.99 -15.96
C PHE A 48 -16.28 8.29 -17.26
N ILE A 49 -15.58 7.21 -17.61
CA ILE A 49 -15.90 6.39 -18.79
C ILE A 49 -17.04 5.39 -18.52
N GLY A 50 -17.56 5.32 -17.29
CA GLY A 50 -18.67 4.46 -16.91
C GLY A 50 -18.33 2.97 -16.69
N LEU A 51 -17.04 2.62 -16.61
CA LEU A 51 -16.61 1.25 -16.25
C LEU A 51 -16.91 0.92 -14.77
N LYS A 52 -16.90 1.94 -13.92
CA LYS A 52 -17.20 1.83 -12.48
C LYS A 52 -18.29 2.82 -12.12
N LYS A 53 -19.12 2.45 -11.14
CA LYS A 53 -20.20 3.31 -10.62
C LYS A 53 -19.86 3.74 -9.21
N LEU A 54 -20.21 4.98 -8.88
CA LEU A 54 -20.18 5.43 -7.50
C LEU A 54 -21.28 4.72 -6.69
N PRO A 55 -21.06 4.49 -5.39
CA PRO A 55 -22.11 4.05 -4.48
C PRO A 55 -23.20 5.14 -4.35
N SER A 56 -24.30 4.81 -3.69
CA SER A 56 -25.37 5.78 -3.45
C SER A 56 -24.90 6.97 -2.61
N GLN A 57 -25.57 8.11 -2.71
CA GLN A 57 -25.24 9.31 -1.92
C GLN A 57 -25.26 9.01 -0.42
N SER A 58 -26.25 8.25 0.05
CA SER A 58 -26.35 7.85 1.46
C SER A 58 -25.14 7.03 1.92
N GLU A 59 -24.69 6.06 1.10
CA GLU A 59 -23.49 5.27 1.41
C GLU A 59 -22.22 6.12 1.41
N MET A 60 -22.08 7.07 0.47
CA MET A 60 -20.95 8.00 0.44
C MET A 60 -20.93 8.88 1.69
N MET A 61 -22.07 9.46 2.08
CA MET A 61 -22.19 10.31 3.26
C MET A 61 -21.91 9.53 4.55
N ALA A 62 -22.47 8.33 4.69
CA ALA A 62 -22.19 7.46 5.83
C ALA A 62 -20.70 7.14 5.95
N ASN A 63 -20.03 6.91 4.81
CA ASN A 63 -18.59 6.66 4.81
C ASN A 63 -17.76 7.90 5.16
N ILE A 64 -18.15 9.08 4.67
CA ILE A 64 -17.52 10.35 5.03
C ILE A 64 -17.59 10.56 6.55
N THR A 65 -18.77 10.41 7.15
CA THR A 65 -18.95 10.54 8.60
C THR A 65 -18.09 9.53 9.37
N LYS A 66 -18.10 8.27 8.96
CA LYS A 66 -17.26 7.22 9.58
C LYS A 66 -15.77 7.56 9.48
N THR A 67 -15.30 8.00 8.31
CA THR A 67 -13.90 8.39 8.09
C THR A 67 -13.53 9.57 9.02
N GLN A 68 -14.40 10.57 9.14
CA GLN A 68 -14.17 11.71 10.03
C GLN A 68 -14.07 11.28 11.50
N GLU A 69 -14.93 10.38 11.96
CA GLU A 69 -14.87 9.84 13.32
C GLU A 69 -13.58 9.04 13.57
N GLU A 70 -13.14 8.23 12.61
CA GLU A 70 -11.89 7.47 12.71
C GLU A 70 -10.67 8.40 12.75
N MET A 71 -10.65 9.45 11.91
CA MET A 71 -9.61 10.47 11.94
C MET A 71 -9.57 11.21 13.27
N ALA A 72 -10.73 11.62 13.81
CA ALA A 72 -10.83 12.32 15.09
C ALA A 72 -10.36 11.46 16.28
N LYS A 73 -10.54 10.13 16.21
CA LYS A 73 -10.02 9.20 17.23
C LYS A 73 -8.51 8.99 17.12
N ARG A 74 -7.97 8.97 15.90
CA ARG A 74 -6.58 8.59 15.63
C ARG A 74 -5.60 9.76 15.66
N TYR A 75 -6.05 10.96 15.28
CA TYR A 75 -5.22 12.16 15.19
C TYR A 75 -5.68 13.21 16.20
N MET A 76 -4.72 13.94 16.77
CA MET A 76 -5.02 15.06 17.66
C MET A 76 -5.75 16.16 16.90
N ASP A 77 -6.73 16.77 17.56
CA ASP A 77 -7.54 17.85 17.01
C ASP A 77 -6.67 19.08 16.69
N SER A 78 -6.21 19.18 15.46
CA SER A 78 -5.38 20.26 14.96
C SER A 78 -5.68 20.50 13.48
N GLN A 79 -5.59 21.76 13.05
CA GLN A 79 -5.82 22.17 11.66
C GLN A 79 -4.90 21.44 10.65
N HIS A 80 -3.76 20.92 11.11
CA HIS A 80 -2.79 20.20 10.28
C HIS A 80 -3.11 18.71 10.08
N HIS A 81 -4.07 18.14 10.83
CA HIS A 81 -4.42 16.72 10.76
C HIS A 81 -5.74 16.45 10.03
N THR A 82 -6.42 17.49 9.53
CA THR A 82 -7.73 17.40 8.88
C THR A 82 -7.74 16.52 7.62
N ILE A 83 -6.59 16.36 6.96
CA ILE A 83 -6.44 15.62 5.69
C ILE A 83 -5.45 14.43 5.84
N GLN A 84 -5.02 14.14 7.07
CA GLN A 84 -3.97 13.18 7.32
C GLN A 84 -4.46 11.73 7.23
N GLY A 85 -3.71 10.90 6.50
CA GLY A 85 -4.07 9.52 6.21
C GLY A 85 -3.03 8.46 6.48
N ASP A 86 -3.50 7.26 6.83
CA ASP A 86 -2.69 6.06 6.74
C ASP A 86 -2.49 5.70 5.26
N TYR A 87 -1.23 5.69 4.83
CA TYR A 87 -0.87 5.47 3.44
C TYR A 87 -1.26 4.07 2.98
N ILE A 88 -1.03 3.03 3.80
CA ILE A 88 -1.25 1.64 3.37
C ILE A 88 -2.75 1.40 3.22
N ASP A 89 -3.52 1.72 4.26
CA ASP A 89 -4.97 1.52 4.27
C ASP A 89 -5.65 2.25 3.11
N SER A 90 -5.25 3.51 2.87
CA SER A 90 -5.82 4.32 1.78
C SER A 90 -5.45 3.79 0.40
N MET A 91 -4.20 3.36 0.20
CA MET A 91 -3.75 2.81 -1.08
C MET A 91 -4.41 1.46 -1.37
N GLU A 92 -4.60 0.60 -0.37
CA GLU A 92 -5.31 -0.67 -0.54
C GLU A 92 -6.79 -0.46 -0.85
N GLU A 93 -7.45 0.48 -0.16
CA GLU A 93 -8.84 0.86 -0.41
C GLU A 93 -9.05 1.33 -1.86
N ILE A 94 -8.20 2.24 -2.36
CA ILE A 94 -8.29 2.72 -3.75
C ILE A 94 -7.90 1.61 -4.73
N ALA A 95 -6.91 0.78 -4.41
CA ALA A 95 -6.52 -0.34 -5.25
C ALA A 95 -7.63 -1.38 -5.39
N ASP A 96 -8.45 -1.60 -4.35
CA ASP A 96 -9.64 -2.45 -4.42
C ASP A 96 -10.72 -1.85 -5.34
N LEU A 97 -10.96 -0.53 -5.26
CA LEU A 97 -11.90 0.15 -6.15
C LEU A 97 -11.47 0.03 -7.62
N VAL A 98 -10.20 0.25 -7.91
CA VAL A 98 -9.61 0.12 -9.25
C VAL A 98 -9.52 -1.35 -9.70
N GLY A 99 -9.39 -2.29 -8.75
CA GLY A 99 -9.25 -3.73 -8.99
C GLY A 99 -7.80 -4.18 -9.26
N VAL A 100 -6.81 -3.51 -8.66
CA VAL A 100 -5.36 -3.78 -8.85
C VAL A 100 -4.65 -4.21 -7.58
N ARG A 101 -5.39 -4.47 -6.50
CA ARG A 101 -4.84 -4.92 -5.23
C ARG A 101 -4.27 -6.35 -5.38
N PRO A 102 -2.97 -6.57 -5.14
CA PRO A 102 -2.38 -7.89 -5.25
C PRO A 102 -3.00 -8.85 -4.23
N ASN A 103 -3.57 -9.96 -4.71
CA ASN A 103 -4.08 -11.01 -3.84
C ASN A 103 -2.91 -11.85 -3.31
N LEU A 104 -2.47 -11.55 -2.08
CA LEU A 104 -1.30 -12.18 -1.47
C LEU A 104 -1.43 -13.71 -1.32
N LEU A 105 -2.64 -14.21 -1.03
CA LEU A 105 -2.87 -15.65 -0.88
C LEU A 105 -2.70 -16.38 -2.21
N SER A 106 -3.34 -15.88 -3.27
CA SER A 106 -3.17 -16.43 -4.63
C SER A 106 -1.71 -16.31 -5.09
N LEU A 107 -1.06 -15.20 -4.75
CA LEU A 107 0.34 -14.98 -5.08
C LEU A 107 1.28 -15.90 -4.32
N ALA A 108 0.97 -16.26 -3.07
CA ALA A 108 1.78 -17.20 -2.29
C ALA A 108 1.88 -18.58 -2.95
N PHE A 109 0.84 -19.00 -3.67
CA PHE A 109 0.85 -20.27 -4.40
C PHE A 109 1.49 -20.17 -5.80
N THR A 110 1.41 -19.02 -6.46
CA THR A 110 1.92 -18.84 -7.84
C THR A 110 3.36 -18.31 -7.89
N ASP A 111 3.69 -17.36 -7.02
CA ASP A 111 5.01 -16.75 -6.86
C ASP A 111 5.29 -16.44 -5.37
N PRO A 112 5.67 -17.46 -4.58
CA PRO A 112 5.88 -17.30 -3.13
C PRO A 112 6.96 -16.28 -2.78
N LYS A 113 7.95 -16.09 -3.66
CA LYS A 113 9.03 -15.12 -3.44
C LYS A 113 8.49 -13.69 -3.52
N LEU A 114 7.66 -13.41 -4.53
CA LEU A 114 7.03 -12.10 -4.66
C LEU A 114 6.02 -11.86 -3.53
N ALA A 115 5.21 -12.86 -3.18
CA ALA A 115 4.26 -12.76 -2.07
C ALA A 115 4.94 -12.44 -0.73
N LEU A 116 6.06 -13.09 -0.43
CA LEU A 116 6.84 -12.81 0.78
C LEU A 116 7.41 -11.39 0.77
N GLN A 117 7.92 -10.92 -0.38
CA GLN A 117 8.44 -9.56 -0.52
C GLN A 117 7.33 -8.51 -0.34
N LEU A 118 6.11 -8.77 -0.81
CA LEU A 118 4.98 -7.86 -0.62
C LEU A 118 4.46 -7.85 0.82
N TYR A 119 4.51 -8.99 1.51
CA TYR A 119 4.00 -9.11 2.87
C TYR A 119 4.99 -8.62 3.93
N LEU A 120 6.28 -8.97 3.81
CA LEU A 120 7.33 -8.62 4.77
C LEU A 120 8.20 -7.43 4.35
N GLY A 121 8.16 -7.06 3.07
CA GLY A 121 8.97 -5.99 2.53
C GLY A 121 8.30 -4.63 2.56
N PRO A 122 8.96 -3.59 2.02
CA PRO A 122 8.40 -2.26 1.96
C PRO A 122 7.20 -2.20 1.01
N CYS A 123 6.15 -1.49 1.42
CA CYS A 123 5.00 -1.16 0.58
C CYS A 123 5.45 -0.18 -0.53
N THR A 124 5.66 -0.70 -1.75
CA THR A 124 6.15 0.09 -2.88
C THR A 124 5.02 0.40 -3.86
N PRO A 125 4.92 1.61 -4.43
CA PRO A 125 3.89 1.95 -5.41
C PRO A 125 3.81 1.01 -6.63
N VAL A 126 4.94 0.36 -6.95
CA VAL A 126 5.05 -0.61 -8.04
C VAL A 126 4.12 -1.81 -7.86
N GLN A 127 3.75 -2.15 -6.63
CA GLN A 127 2.86 -3.28 -6.35
C GLN A 127 1.47 -3.14 -6.99
N PHE A 128 0.99 -1.90 -7.17
CA PHE A 128 -0.31 -1.60 -7.79
C PHE A 128 -0.28 -1.65 -9.33
N HIS A 129 0.87 -2.04 -9.89
CA HIS A 129 1.08 -2.31 -11.32
C HIS A 129 1.40 -3.79 -11.59
N LEU A 130 1.26 -4.67 -10.59
CA LEU A 130 1.46 -6.11 -10.76
C LEU A 130 0.28 -6.80 -11.46
N GLN A 131 -0.92 -6.25 -11.29
CA GLN A 131 -2.17 -6.77 -11.83
C GLN A 131 -2.74 -5.88 -12.93
N VAL A 132 -3.65 -6.45 -13.72
CA VAL A 132 -4.44 -5.70 -14.71
C VAL A 132 -5.67 -5.08 -14.03
N PRO A 133 -6.20 -3.95 -14.52
CA PRO A 133 -5.76 -3.16 -15.68
C PRO A 133 -4.55 -2.27 -15.37
N GLY A 134 -3.67 -2.04 -16.36
CA GLY A 134 -2.47 -1.19 -16.17
C GLY A 134 -1.24 -1.92 -15.61
N LYS A 135 -1.15 -3.23 -15.87
CA LYS A 135 0.01 -4.03 -15.50
C LYS A 135 1.28 -3.49 -16.18
N TRP A 136 2.35 -3.36 -15.42
CA TRP A 136 3.68 -3.05 -15.93
C TRP A 136 4.56 -4.30 -15.88
N ASP A 137 5.11 -4.73 -17.03
CA ASP A 137 5.93 -5.95 -17.11
C ASP A 137 7.19 -5.89 -16.24
N GLY A 138 7.71 -4.69 -15.99
CA GLY A 138 8.85 -4.46 -15.10
C GLY A 138 8.51 -4.53 -13.61
N ALA A 139 7.22 -4.54 -13.22
CA ALA A 139 6.80 -4.37 -11.83
C ALA A 139 7.39 -5.44 -10.91
N ARG A 140 7.28 -6.71 -11.30
CA ARG A 140 7.83 -7.84 -10.55
C ARG A 140 9.33 -7.69 -10.30
N LYS A 141 10.09 -7.39 -11.36
CA LYS A 141 11.55 -7.26 -11.27
C LYS A 141 11.90 -6.11 -10.32
N THR A 142 11.27 -4.96 -10.51
CA THR A 142 11.50 -3.76 -9.69
C THR A 142 11.20 -4.02 -8.22
N THR A 143 10.05 -4.63 -7.90
CA THR A 143 9.69 -4.98 -6.51
C THR A 143 10.77 -5.84 -5.85
N LEU A 144 11.27 -6.86 -6.55
CA LEU A 144 12.29 -7.77 -6.03
C LEU A 144 13.68 -7.13 -5.94
N THR A 145 13.98 -6.11 -6.73
CA THR A 145 15.28 -5.41 -6.73
C THR A 145 15.28 -4.10 -5.95
N THR A 146 14.16 -3.74 -5.30
CA THR A 146 14.01 -2.48 -4.55
C THR A 146 15.16 -2.24 -3.58
N ASP A 147 15.51 -3.24 -2.76
CA ASP A 147 16.57 -3.10 -1.75
C ASP A 147 17.94 -2.90 -2.37
N ASP A 148 18.21 -3.55 -3.51
CA ASP A 148 19.44 -3.34 -4.27
C ASP A 148 19.49 -1.94 -4.86
N CYS A 149 18.38 -1.42 -5.38
CA CYS A 149 18.26 -0.07 -5.89
C CYS A 149 18.52 0.98 -4.80
N ILE A 150 18.01 0.77 -3.60
CA ILE A 150 18.24 1.67 -2.44
C ILE A 150 19.70 1.58 -1.99
N ARG A 151 20.26 0.38 -1.93
CA ARG A 151 21.62 0.13 -1.43
C ARG A 151 22.73 0.54 -2.38
N LYS A 152 22.50 0.43 -3.70
CA LYS A 152 23.49 0.73 -4.74
C LYS A 152 24.10 2.14 -4.62
N PRO A 153 23.32 3.24 -4.51
CA PRO A 153 23.90 4.58 -4.37
C PRO A 153 24.62 4.79 -3.02
N MET A 154 24.28 4.02 -1.98
CA MET A 154 24.94 4.11 -0.67
C MET A 154 26.30 3.38 -0.62
N LYS A 155 26.59 2.50 -1.59
CA LYS A 155 27.83 1.72 -1.67
C LYS A 155 28.85 2.38 -2.59
N THR A 156 29.30 3.58 -2.22
CA THR A 156 30.31 4.32 -3.00
C THR A 156 31.76 3.92 -2.68
N GLY A 157 32.00 3.26 -1.54
CA GLY A 157 33.32 2.75 -1.17
C GLY A 157 33.53 1.28 -1.53
N VAL A 158 34.70 0.95 -2.09
CA VAL A 158 35.14 -0.44 -2.29
C VAL A 158 35.71 -0.95 -0.96
N ILE A 159 34.92 -1.73 -0.22
CA ILE A 159 35.39 -2.46 0.95
C ILE A 159 35.67 -3.90 0.49
N GLU A 160 36.93 -4.36 0.64
CA GLU A 160 37.27 -5.76 0.37
C GLU A 160 36.46 -6.67 1.31
N LYS A 161 35.76 -7.65 0.74
CA LYS A 161 35.03 -8.64 1.53
C LYS A 161 36.03 -9.60 2.17
N SER A 162 36.31 -9.41 3.45
CA SER A 162 37.00 -10.44 4.24
C SER A 162 36.09 -11.66 4.42
N ASN A 163 36.67 -12.87 4.42
CA ASN A 163 35.99 -14.17 4.48
C ASN A 163 35.31 -14.48 5.84
N SER A 164 34.52 -13.54 6.39
CA SER A 164 33.78 -13.64 7.66
C SER A 164 32.52 -14.53 7.60
N ILE A 165 32.28 -15.21 6.47
CA ILE A 165 31.08 -16.04 6.22
C ILE A 165 31.09 -17.34 7.07
N ALA A 166 32.26 -17.82 7.48
CA ALA A 166 32.37 -19.02 8.34
C ALA A 166 31.90 -18.76 9.79
N SER A 167 32.08 -17.55 10.31
CA SER A 167 31.71 -17.18 11.68
C SER A 167 30.19 -17.01 11.86
N THR A 168 29.54 -16.36 10.89
CA THR A 168 28.08 -16.13 10.91
C THR A 168 27.26 -17.41 10.75
N LYS A 169 27.70 -18.35 9.90
CA LYS A 169 27.02 -19.66 9.76
C LYS A 169 27.10 -20.50 11.04
N THR A 170 28.21 -20.43 11.76
CA THR A 170 28.40 -21.18 13.01
C THR A 170 27.56 -20.58 14.14
N MET A 171 27.52 -19.26 14.24
CA MET A 171 26.73 -18.53 15.24
C MET A 171 25.22 -18.71 15.04
N SER A 172 24.73 -18.72 13.80
CA SER A 172 23.32 -18.98 13.48
C SER A 172 22.88 -20.41 13.87
N ARG A 173 23.74 -21.43 13.67
CA ARG A 173 23.46 -22.81 14.09
C ARG A 173 23.37 -22.94 15.61
N PHE A 174 24.26 -22.28 16.34
CA PHE A 174 24.21 -22.25 17.81
C PHE A 174 22.94 -21.60 18.35
N MET A 175 22.53 -20.46 17.79
CA MET A 175 21.29 -19.79 18.18
C MET A 175 20.05 -20.67 17.94
N LEU A 176 19.98 -21.35 16.79
CA LEU A 176 18.90 -22.30 16.50
C LEU A 176 18.88 -23.49 17.49
N ALA A 177 20.05 -24.02 17.85
CA ALA A 177 20.15 -25.11 18.83
C ALA A 177 19.69 -24.69 20.23
N VAL A 178 20.02 -23.46 20.67
CA VAL A 178 19.57 -22.91 21.96
C VAL A 178 18.06 -22.73 21.98
N ILE A 179 17.46 -22.21 20.90
CA ILE A 179 16.01 -22.06 20.78
C ILE A 179 15.32 -23.43 20.82
N PHE A 180 15.86 -24.42 20.10
CA PHE A 180 15.30 -25.77 20.08
C PHE A 180 15.38 -26.45 21.46
N PHE A 181 16.50 -26.28 22.18
CA PHE A 181 16.67 -26.77 23.54
C PHE A 181 15.71 -26.09 24.52
N ALA A 182 15.51 -24.78 24.42
CA ALA A 182 14.56 -24.04 25.25
C ALA A 182 13.12 -24.51 25.02
N VAL A 183 12.74 -24.82 23.77
CA VAL A 183 11.44 -25.41 23.44
C VAL A 183 11.30 -26.80 24.07
N ILE A 184 12.31 -27.68 23.94
CA ILE A 184 12.27 -29.02 24.56
C ILE A 184 12.09 -28.94 26.08
N MET A 185 12.85 -28.08 26.76
CA MET A 185 12.78 -27.87 28.21
C MET A 185 11.47 -27.22 28.69
N ALA A 186 10.71 -26.59 27.79
CA ALA A 186 9.41 -26.01 28.13
C ALA A 186 8.26 -27.02 27.98
N TYR A 187 8.45 -28.08 27.19
CA TYR A 187 7.43 -29.11 26.91
C TYR A 187 7.69 -30.46 27.62
N PHE A 188 8.86 -30.64 28.24
CA PHE A 188 9.24 -31.77 29.10
C PHE A 188 9.63 -31.27 30.49
#